data_AF-A0A7Z9R433-F1
#
_entry.id   AF-A0A7Z9R433-F1
#
_cell.length_a   1.000
_cell.length_b   1.000
_cell.length_c   1.000
_cell.angle_alpha   90.00
_cell.angle_beta   90.00
_cell.angle_gamma   90.00
#
_symmetry.space_group_name_H-M   'P 1'
#
loop_
_entity.id
_entity.type
_entity.pdbx_description
1 polymer ?
#
loop_
_entity_poly.entity_id
_entity_poly.type
_entity_poly.pdbx_seq_one_letter_code
_entity_poly.pdbx_strand_id
1 'polypeptide(L)'
;MELIIKLLQNILQNLPLIAEEGEYKGKISRDELSKVMKEQTLASHDAINVVLEMVELQWTKAGLLEPFEQKLGNWQFISFPASLAARSWLDVMSDKEGYWFPGGWWADQANSETHRELLIKMEELRLKSSSSRDPLPIRQIYVAWALIKLNNHLLFVEREDQTRGGVPHFVLPGGRLNIHDLRINLEESDQSEYLKILQSSSSKKAIDSLPITLKRELEEELELDSSEYTVGEVFRLDPYEKLEGAGANHAYTCYEISLFSIELNFKGFSRLALLDKPIGHNWFTLEEAARAQKGDKQAFIDAWQEHHGMNEENLLSQLKELQESYKDSYYFNEMIDIPVQLGDPFQCGPTGNNERECLVNLDHEELKLLLAMAWHRRHGTDFPLKVKNSISSGLYGWFEVKDQQLVELIKSLQQKLNGSELPLIESHDRNWFRLSVSMENLFFSGEFFTYVLRKPRPEGWELQLFPQICDTPLGQLPKIVFSYPLHSESMYNYLKSVEKDEEDEEIYSDQDNMMRKHLDPLVKQAGLRKLVRTSGGLREIICLPENP
;
A
#
# COMPACT_ATOMS: atom_id res chain seq x y z
N MET A 1 -53.55 7.70 -4.58
CA MET A 1 -53.09 6.49 -3.86
C MET A 1 -54.24 5.50 -3.66
N GLU A 2 -55.37 5.89 -3.06
CA GLU A 2 -56.51 4.97 -2.83
C GLU A 2 -57.07 4.30 -4.09
N LEU A 3 -57.17 5.04 -5.21
CA LEU A 3 -57.60 4.46 -6.48
C LEU A 3 -56.64 3.37 -6.99
N ILE A 4 -55.33 3.57 -6.85
CA ILE A 4 -54.30 2.60 -7.25
C ILE A 4 -54.44 1.33 -6.40
N ILE A 5 -54.59 1.49 -5.09
CA ILE A 5 -54.81 0.37 -4.17
C ILE A 5 -56.04 -0.45 -4.58
N LYS A 6 -57.18 0.22 -4.85
CA LYS A 6 -58.40 -0.45 -5.31
C LYS A 6 -58.19 -1.20 -6.64
N LEU A 7 -57.40 -0.65 -7.56
CA LEU A 7 -57.05 -1.31 -8.82
C LEU A 7 -56.17 -2.54 -8.58
N LEU A 8 -55.16 -2.46 -7.70
CA LEU A 8 -54.30 -3.59 -7.35
C LEU A 8 -55.07 -4.72 -6.63
N GLN A 9 -55.99 -4.38 -5.72
CA GLN A 9 -56.89 -5.34 -5.08
C GLN A 9 -57.76 -6.07 -6.12
N ASN A 10 -58.23 -5.33 -7.13
CA ASN A 10 -59.00 -5.91 -8.22
C ASN A 10 -58.17 -6.88 -9.08
N ILE A 11 -56.93 -6.51 -9.40
CA ILE A 11 -56.00 -7.38 -10.10
C ILE A 11 -55.77 -8.66 -9.29
N LEU A 12 -55.53 -8.55 -7.98
CA LEU A 12 -55.27 -9.69 -7.09
C LEU A 12 -56.40 -10.73 -7.11
N GLN A 13 -57.64 -10.27 -7.12
CA GLN A 13 -58.84 -11.13 -7.16
C GLN A 13 -59.02 -11.85 -8.51
N ASN A 14 -58.48 -11.29 -9.59
CA ASN A 14 -58.65 -11.78 -10.96
C ASN A 14 -57.37 -12.41 -11.54
N LEU A 15 -56.38 -12.74 -10.70
CA LEU A 15 -55.16 -13.39 -11.16
C LEU A 15 -55.41 -14.82 -11.65
N PRO A 16 -54.71 -15.24 -12.73
CA PRO A 16 -54.85 -16.59 -13.26
C PRO A 16 -54.49 -17.63 -12.19
N LEU A 17 -55.27 -18.71 -12.14
CA LEU A 17 -55.06 -19.83 -11.23
C LEU A 17 -54.04 -20.81 -11.84
N ILE A 18 -53.25 -21.45 -11.00
CA ILE A 18 -52.30 -22.50 -11.38
C ILE A 18 -52.32 -23.57 -10.29
N ALA A 19 -52.31 -24.83 -10.68
CA ALA A 19 -52.28 -25.94 -9.72
C ALA A 19 -50.85 -26.11 -9.15
N GLU A 20 -50.77 -26.52 -7.89
CA GLU A 20 -49.51 -26.90 -7.25
C GLU A 20 -48.96 -28.21 -7.84
N GLU A 21 -49.85 -29.14 -8.15
CA GLU A 21 -49.55 -30.41 -8.78
C GLU A 21 -50.29 -30.56 -10.12
N GLY A 22 -49.61 -31.15 -11.12
CA GLY A 22 -50.12 -31.28 -12.48
C GLY A 22 -49.94 -29.99 -13.31
N GLU A 23 -49.78 -30.13 -14.62
CA GLU A 23 -49.48 -29.00 -15.53
C GLU A 23 -50.70 -28.09 -15.82
N TYR A 24 -51.64 -27.97 -14.88
CA TYR A 24 -52.87 -27.19 -15.05
C TYR A 24 -52.62 -25.71 -14.80
N LYS A 25 -52.68 -24.92 -15.87
CA LYS A 25 -52.46 -23.46 -15.84
C LYS A 25 -53.65 -22.73 -16.44
N GLY A 26 -54.24 -21.82 -15.67
CA GLY A 26 -55.19 -20.83 -16.16
C GLY A 26 -54.47 -19.69 -16.89
N LYS A 27 -55.23 -18.90 -17.64
CA LYS A 27 -54.77 -17.64 -18.23
C LYS A 27 -55.91 -16.64 -18.30
N ILE A 28 -55.57 -15.36 -18.32
CA ILE A 28 -56.52 -14.26 -18.50
C ILE A 28 -55.96 -13.28 -19.52
N SER A 29 -56.78 -12.79 -20.45
CA SER A 29 -56.31 -11.77 -21.39
C SER A 29 -56.27 -10.39 -20.73
N ARG A 30 -55.33 -9.55 -21.15
CA ARG A 30 -55.22 -8.18 -20.64
C ARG A 30 -56.49 -7.35 -20.90
N ASP A 31 -57.14 -7.55 -22.05
CA ASP A 31 -58.38 -6.87 -22.41
C ASP A 31 -59.54 -7.28 -21.49
N GLU A 32 -59.62 -8.58 -21.16
CA GLU A 32 -60.61 -9.10 -20.22
C GLU A 32 -60.39 -8.53 -18.82
N LEU A 33 -59.14 -8.53 -18.33
CA LEU A 33 -58.81 -7.95 -17.03
C LEU A 33 -59.12 -6.45 -16.98
N SER A 34 -58.80 -5.70 -18.04
CA SER A 34 -59.13 -4.26 -18.16
C SER A 34 -60.64 -4.01 -18.12
N LYS A 35 -61.43 -4.85 -18.81
CA LYS A 35 -62.90 -4.76 -18.80
C LYS A 35 -63.47 -5.02 -17.40
N VAL A 36 -63.03 -6.09 -16.74
CA VAL A 36 -63.46 -6.44 -15.36
C VAL A 36 -63.13 -5.29 -14.39
N MET A 37 -61.93 -4.74 -14.48
CA MET A 37 -61.52 -3.61 -13.65
C MET A 37 -62.36 -2.35 -13.90
N LYS A 38 -62.71 -2.07 -15.16
CA LYS A 38 -63.55 -0.92 -15.53
C LYS A 38 -64.95 -1.03 -14.92
N GLU A 39 -65.54 -2.23 -14.97
CA GLU A 39 -66.86 -2.51 -14.40
C GLU A 39 -66.85 -2.42 -12.86
N GLN A 40 -65.77 -2.83 -12.20
CA GLN A 40 -65.71 -2.94 -10.74
C GLN A 40 -65.16 -1.68 -10.03
N THR A 41 -64.41 -0.83 -10.71
CA THR A 41 -63.72 0.32 -10.07
C THR A 41 -64.20 1.69 -10.52
N LEU A 42 -64.91 1.80 -11.64
CA LEU A 42 -65.28 3.07 -12.30
C LEU A 42 -64.07 3.98 -12.61
N ALA A 43 -62.86 3.43 -12.63
CA ALA A 43 -61.65 4.14 -12.99
C ALA A 43 -61.62 4.47 -14.50
N SER A 44 -60.88 5.50 -14.89
CA SER A 44 -60.64 5.78 -16.31
C SER A 44 -59.87 4.64 -16.96
N HIS A 45 -60.11 4.42 -18.25
CA HIS A 45 -59.43 3.37 -19.01
C HIS A 45 -57.90 3.55 -19.01
N ASP A 46 -57.42 4.79 -19.12
CA ASP A 46 -55.99 5.11 -19.08
C ASP A 46 -55.35 4.73 -17.73
N ALA A 47 -56.03 5.01 -16.61
CA ALA A 47 -55.51 4.66 -15.29
C ALA A 47 -55.42 3.15 -15.08
N ILE A 48 -56.42 2.39 -15.58
CA ILE A 48 -56.41 0.92 -15.54
C ILE A 48 -55.23 0.38 -16.35
N ASN A 49 -55.05 0.87 -17.58
CA ASN A 49 -54.00 0.40 -18.48
C ASN A 49 -52.59 0.68 -17.93
N VAL A 50 -52.35 1.87 -17.36
CA VAL A 50 -51.06 2.20 -16.74
C VAL A 50 -50.74 1.26 -15.57
N VAL A 51 -51.71 0.96 -14.70
CA VAL A 51 -51.49 0.04 -13.57
C VAL A 51 -51.23 -1.38 -14.07
N LEU A 52 -51.99 -1.85 -15.06
CA LEU A 52 -51.77 -3.17 -15.67
C LEU A 52 -50.39 -3.26 -16.32
N GLU A 53 -49.97 -2.24 -17.08
CA GLU A 53 -48.64 -2.19 -17.71
C GLU A 53 -47.51 -2.20 -16.69
N MET A 54 -47.65 -1.46 -15.59
CA MET A 54 -46.65 -1.46 -14.53
C MET A 54 -46.49 -2.84 -13.88
N VAL A 55 -47.61 -3.49 -13.53
CA VAL A 55 -47.59 -4.84 -12.92
C VAL A 55 -47.04 -5.86 -13.91
N GLU A 56 -47.50 -5.81 -15.17
CA GLU A 56 -47.03 -6.67 -16.25
C GLU A 56 -45.53 -6.51 -16.46
N LEU A 57 -45.02 -5.27 -16.58
CA LEU A 57 -43.60 -4.99 -16.75
C LEU A 57 -42.79 -5.58 -15.61
N GLN A 58 -43.21 -5.35 -14.36
CA GLN A 58 -42.50 -5.85 -13.19
C GLN A 58 -42.43 -7.37 -13.16
N TRP A 59 -43.55 -8.05 -13.37
CA TRP A 59 -43.62 -9.51 -13.34
C TRP A 59 -42.90 -10.16 -14.52
N THR A 60 -42.86 -9.48 -15.66
CA THR A 60 -42.06 -9.90 -16.80
C THR A 60 -40.57 -9.87 -16.47
N LYS A 61 -40.10 -8.75 -15.89
CA LYS A 61 -38.69 -8.60 -15.51
C LYS A 61 -38.29 -9.52 -14.36
N ALA A 62 -39.23 -9.87 -13.49
CA ALA A 62 -39.04 -10.87 -12.45
C ALA A 62 -39.16 -12.33 -12.96
N GLY A 63 -39.51 -12.56 -14.23
CA GLY A 63 -39.62 -13.89 -14.82
C GLY A 63 -40.82 -14.71 -14.32
N LEU A 64 -41.90 -14.05 -13.90
CA LEU A 64 -43.07 -14.72 -13.29
C LEU A 64 -44.11 -15.18 -14.33
N LEU A 65 -44.16 -14.53 -15.49
CA LEU A 65 -45.13 -14.80 -16.56
C LEU A 65 -44.55 -15.71 -17.64
N GLU A 66 -45.41 -16.53 -18.26
CA GLU A 66 -45.07 -17.38 -19.40
C GLU A 66 -44.80 -16.52 -20.66
N PRO A 67 -43.56 -16.49 -21.19
CA PRO A 67 -43.19 -15.57 -22.27
C PRO A 67 -44.01 -15.73 -23.56
N PHE A 68 -44.45 -16.96 -23.88
CA PHE A 68 -45.26 -17.18 -25.07
C PHE A 68 -46.67 -16.57 -24.93
N GLU A 69 -47.34 -16.81 -23.81
CA GLU A 69 -48.67 -16.27 -23.55
C GLU A 69 -48.66 -14.75 -23.40
N GLN A 70 -47.58 -14.21 -22.82
CA GLN A 70 -47.42 -12.76 -22.72
C GLN A 70 -47.37 -12.09 -24.10
N LYS A 71 -46.67 -12.68 -25.08
CA LYS A 71 -46.65 -12.17 -26.47
C LYS A 71 -48.03 -12.17 -27.12
N LEU A 72 -48.95 -13.01 -26.65
CA LEU A 72 -50.34 -13.06 -27.09
C LEU A 72 -51.26 -12.13 -26.30
N GLY A 73 -50.72 -11.32 -25.37
CA GLY A 73 -51.50 -10.41 -24.53
C GLY A 73 -52.20 -11.11 -23.36
N ASN A 74 -51.76 -12.32 -22.99
CA ASN A 74 -52.33 -13.08 -21.88
C ASN A 74 -51.39 -13.11 -20.68
N TRP A 75 -51.97 -13.04 -19.48
CA TRP A 75 -51.28 -13.31 -18.23
C TRP A 75 -51.48 -14.78 -17.87
N GLN A 76 -50.37 -15.50 -17.80
CA GLN A 76 -50.27 -16.86 -17.29
C GLN A 76 -48.98 -16.99 -16.49
N PHE A 77 -49.03 -17.56 -15.30
CA PHE A 77 -47.81 -17.79 -14.50
C PHE A 77 -47.01 -18.96 -15.06
N ILE A 78 -45.68 -18.82 -15.08
CA ILE A 78 -44.78 -19.87 -15.58
C ILE A 78 -44.77 -21.10 -14.67
N SER A 79 -44.97 -20.92 -13.36
CA SER A 79 -44.96 -21.97 -12.34
C SER A 79 -45.79 -21.60 -11.11
N PHE A 80 -46.11 -22.59 -10.28
CA PHE A 80 -46.83 -22.36 -9.02
C PHE A 80 -46.04 -21.42 -8.07
N PRO A 81 -44.71 -21.58 -7.84
CA PRO A 81 -43.93 -20.62 -7.08
C PRO A 81 -43.96 -19.18 -7.63
N ALA A 82 -43.96 -19.02 -8.96
CA ALA A 82 -44.09 -17.69 -9.58
C ALA A 82 -45.43 -17.03 -9.22
N SER A 83 -46.51 -17.81 -9.17
CA SER A 83 -47.81 -17.31 -8.73
C SER A 83 -47.83 -16.93 -7.25
N LEU A 84 -47.15 -17.68 -6.37
CA LEU A 84 -47.03 -17.35 -4.95
C LEU A 84 -46.27 -16.03 -4.75
N ALA A 85 -45.18 -15.83 -5.48
CA ALA A 85 -44.41 -14.59 -5.46
C ALA A 85 -45.25 -13.40 -5.95
N ALA A 86 -45.93 -13.54 -7.10
CA ALA A 86 -46.80 -12.51 -7.66
C ALA A 86 -47.93 -12.11 -6.71
N ARG A 87 -48.58 -13.10 -6.09
CA ARG A 87 -49.67 -12.89 -5.11
C ARG A 87 -49.17 -12.20 -3.86
N SER A 88 -48.07 -12.68 -3.26
CA SER A 88 -47.46 -12.04 -2.09
C SER A 88 -47.08 -10.60 -2.38
N TRP A 89 -46.54 -10.34 -3.57
CA TRP A 89 -46.15 -9.00 -3.97
C TRP A 89 -47.33 -8.05 -4.09
N LEU A 90 -48.36 -8.50 -4.79
CA LEU A 90 -49.53 -7.70 -5.02
C LEU A 90 -50.35 -7.49 -3.75
N ASP A 91 -50.40 -8.49 -2.86
CA ASP A 91 -51.08 -8.40 -1.56
C ASP A 91 -50.51 -7.23 -0.74
N VAL A 92 -49.19 -7.18 -0.55
CA VAL A 92 -48.49 -6.09 0.15
C VAL A 92 -48.76 -4.73 -0.52
N MET A 93 -48.67 -4.65 -1.85
CA MET A 93 -48.91 -3.38 -2.58
C MET A 93 -50.39 -2.94 -2.57
N SER A 94 -51.32 -3.87 -2.31
CA SER A 94 -52.76 -3.64 -2.29
C SER A 94 -53.31 -3.39 -0.88
N ASP A 95 -52.45 -3.46 0.14
CA ASP A 95 -52.75 -3.06 1.50
C ASP A 95 -52.31 -1.61 1.74
N LYS A 96 -53.17 -0.83 2.42
CA LYS A 96 -52.87 0.56 2.79
C LYS A 96 -51.72 0.65 3.80
N GLU A 97 -51.61 -0.34 4.67
CA GLU A 97 -50.58 -0.40 5.73
C GLU A 97 -49.50 -1.45 5.41
N GLY A 98 -49.54 -2.04 4.21
CA GLY A 98 -48.63 -3.09 3.79
C GLY A 98 -47.22 -2.56 3.53
N TYR A 99 -46.23 -3.19 4.15
CA TYR A 99 -44.81 -2.93 3.89
C TYR A 99 -44.01 -4.22 3.92
N TRP A 100 -43.02 -4.33 3.03
CA TRP A 100 -42.06 -5.44 3.04
C TRP A 100 -41.09 -5.35 4.20
N PHE A 101 -40.69 -4.12 4.52
CA PHE A 101 -39.78 -3.79 5.60
C PHE A 101 -40.40 -2.63 6.39
N PRO A 102 -40.40 -2.68 7.73
CA PRO A 102 -40.99 -1.63 8.54
C PRO A 102 -40.29 -0.29 8.32
N GLY A 103 -41.02 0.80 8.59
CA GLY A 103 -40.47 2.15 8.48
C GLY A 103 -39.16 2.31 9.27
N GLY A 104 -38.13 2.87 8.62
CA GLY A 104 -36.82 3.07 9.23
C GLY A 104 -35.87 1.86 9.16
N TRP A 105 -36.33 0.69 8.69
CA TRP A 105 -35.51 -0.53 8.62
C TRP A 105 -34.19 -0.30 7.85
N TRP A 106 -34.27 0.27 6.64
CA TRP A 106 -33.10 0.60 5.81
C TRP A 106 -32.16 1.65 6.41
N ALA A 107 -32.62 2.43 7.40
CA ALA A 107 -31.80 3.42 8.10
C ALA A 107 -31.16 2.87 9.38
N ASP A 108 -31.64 1.72 9.87
CA ASP A 108 -31.15 1.10 11.10
C ASP A 108 -29.86 0.31 10.84
N GLN A 109 -28.76 0.79 11.43
CA GLN A 109 -27.45 0.19 11.30
C GLN A 109 -27.37 -1.22 11.94
N ALA A 110 -28.28 -1.58 12.84
CA ALA A 110 -28.34 -2.93 13.39
C ALA A 110 -28.63 -4.00 12.31
N ASN A 111 -29.26 -3.61 11.19
CA ASN A 111 -29.61 -4.50 10.09
C ASN A 111 -28.55 -4.50 8.97
N SER A 112 -27.37 -3.92 9.18
CA SER A 112 -26.39 -3.68 8.11
C SER A 112 -25.95 -4.93 7.35
N GLU A 113 -25.79 -6.07 8.02
CA GLU A 113 -25.42 -7.32 7.36
C GLU A 113 -26.57 -7.86 6.51
N THR A 114 -27.81 -7.81 7.02
CA THR A 114 -29.00 -8.21 6.27
C THR A 114 -29.22 -7.30 5.05
N HIS A 115 -29.01 -5.99 5.20
CA HIS A 115 -29.02 -5.06 4.07
C HIS A 115 -28.01 -5.48 3.00
N ARG A 116 -26.77 -5.76 3.41
CA ARG A 116 -25.69 -6.18 2.52
C ARG A 116 -26.05 -7.45 1.76
N GLU A 117 -26.49 -8.50 2.45
CA GLU A 117 -26.85 -9.78 1.82
C GLU A 117 -27.96 -9.63 0.77
N LEU A 118 -28.98 -8.81 1.04
CA LEU A 118 -30.07 -8.56 0.10
C LEU A 118 -29.58 -7.80 -1.14
N LEU A 119 -28.79 -6.74 -0.93
CA LEU A 119 -28.26 -5.93 -2.03
C LEU A 119 -27.30 -6.73 -2.92
N ILE A 120 -26.45 -7.59 -2.33
CA ILE A 120 -25.59 -8.52 -3.09
C ILE A 120 -26.45 -9.39 -4.00
N LYS A 121 -27.47 -10.07 -3.45
CA LYS A 121 -28.34 -10.96 -4.23
C LYS A 121 -29.07 -10.23 -5.35
N MET A 122 -29.57 -9.02 -5.07
CA MET A 122 -30.27 -8.20 -6.07
C MET A 122 -29.33 -7.78 -7.21
N GLU A 123 -28.14 -7.31 -6.88
CA GLU A 123 -27.18 -6.85 -7.89
C GLU A 123 -26.59 -8.02 -8.69
N GLU A 124 -26.30 -9.16 -8.07
CA GLU A 124 -25.89 -10.36 -8.82
C GLU A 124 -26.91 -10.77 -9.87
N LEU A 125 -28.21 -10.73 -9.53
CA LEU A 125 -29.29 -11.00 -10.48
C LEU A 125 -29.35 -9.95 -11.59
N ARG A 126 -29.20 -8.66 -11.25
CA ARG A 126 -29.17 -7.56 -12.24
C ARG A 126 -28.01 -7.72 -13.22
N LEU A 127 -26.80 -8.00 -12.72
CA LEU A 127 -25.59 -8.15 -13.52
C LEU A 127 -25.67 -9.37 -14.43
N LYS A 128 -26.21 -10.50 -13.95
CA LYS A 128 -26.39 -11.73 -14.76
C LYS A 128 -27.46 -11.60 -15.85
N SER A 129 -28.48 -10.78 -15.62
CA SER A 129 -29.66 -10.66 -16.51
C SER A 129 -29.60 -9.48 -17.48
N SER A 130 -28.59 -8.61 -17.37
CA SER A 130 -28.45 -7.48 -18.28
C SER A 130 -28.21 -7.96 -19.72
N SER A 131 -29.07 -7.53 -20.64
CA SER A 131 -28.89 -7.78 -22.07
C SER A 131 -27.82 -6.88 -22.71
N SER A 132 -27.37 -5.85 -22.00
CA SER A 132 -26.14 -5.12 -22.36
C SER A 132 -24.95 -6.01 -22.04
N ARG A 133 -23.96 -6.08 -22.94
CA ARG A 133 -22.72 -6.83 -22.68
C ARG A 133 -21.98 -6.31 -21.45
N ASP A 134 -22.22 -5.05 -21.07
CA ASP A 134 -21.69 -4.42 -19.86
C ASP A 134 -22.84 -3.73 -19.09
N PRO A 135 -23.27 -4.25 -17.92
CA PRO A 135 -24.20 -3.54 -17.05
C PRO A 135 -23.53 -2.29 -16.47
N LEU A 136 -24.24 -1.16 -16.42
CA LEU A 136 -23.68 0.07 -15.86
C LEU A 136 -23.66 0.06 -14.31
N PRO A 137 -22.63 0.64 -13.69
CA PRO A 137 -22.57 0.90 -12.26
C PRO A 137 -23.65 1.90 -11.85
N ILE A 138 -24.30 1.63 -10.71
CA ILE A 138 -25.37 2.47 -10.15
C ILE A 138 -24.89 3.33 -8.99
N ARG A 139 -23.63 3.14 -8.58
CA ARG A 139 -22.96 3.84 -7.50
C ARG A 139 -21.62 4.36 -7.97
N GLN A 140 -21.32 5.61 -7.63
CA GLN A 140 -20.10 6.32 -8.03
C GLN A 140 -19.34 6.72 -6.77
N ILE A 141 -18.02 6.51 -6.78
CA ILE A 141 -17.13 6.89 -5.68
C ILE A 141 -15.85 7.49 -6.26
N TYR A 142 -15.42 8.60 -5.66
CA TYR A 142 -14.14 9.23 -5.93
C TYR A 142 -13.21 9.00 -4.75
N VAL A 143 -11.98 8.59 -5.02
CA VAL A 143 -10.99 8.23 -3.99
C VAL A 143 -9.68 8.96 -4.23
N ALA A 144 -9.09 9.48 -3.16
CA ALA A 144 -7.74 10.01 -3.16
C ALA A 144 -6.83 9.06 -2.37
N TRP A 145 -5.73 8.61 -2.98
CA TRP A 145 -4.68 7.83 -2.32
C TRP A 145 -3.34 8.57 -2.37
N ALA A 146 -2.62 8.54 -1.27
CA ALA A 146 -1.28 9.10 -1.14
C ALA A 146 -0.22 8.05 -1.50
N LEU A 147 0.76 8.45 -2.30
CA LEU A 147 1.97 7.67 -2.56
C LEU A 147 3.10 8.27 -1.73
N ILE A 148 3.40 7.60 -0.61
CA ILE A 148 4.53 7.95 0.27
C ILE A 148 5.56 6.83 0.17
N LYS A 149 6.65 7.08 -0.57
CA LYS A 149 7.76 6.14 -0.77
C LYS A 149 8.97 6.62 0.05
N LEU A 150 9.47 5.79 0.95
CA LEU A 150 10.70 6.04 1.71
C LEU A 150 11.60 4.81 1.67
N ASN A 151 12.84 4.97 1.24
CA ASN A 151 13.88 3.95 1.19
C ASN A 151 13.42 2.70 0.42
N ASN A 152 12.84 2.89 -0.78
CA ASN A 152 12.22 1.84 -1.58
C ASN A 152 11.11 1.05 -0.87
N HIS A 153 10.46 1.64 0.13
CA HIS A 153 9.26 1.10 0.74
C HIS A 153 8.09 2.04 0.54
N LEU A 154 6.91 1.49 0.29
CA LEU A 154 5.67 2.24 0.16
C LEU A 154 4.87 2.13 1.47
N LEU A 155 4.34 3.26 1.93
CA LEU A 155 3.54 3.32 3.14
C LEU A 155 2.12 2.80 2.91
N PHE A 156 1.67 1.91 3.79
CA PHE A 156 0.27 1.50 3.92
C PHE A 156 -0.23 1.73 5.35
N VAL A 157 -1.56 1.87 5.49
CA VAL A 157 -2.29 1.95 6.76
C VAL A 157 -3.20 0.72 6.94
N GLU A 158 -3.49 0.35 8.19
CA GLU A 158 -4.45 -0.71 8.51
C GLU A 158 -5.88 -0.23 8.23
N ARG A 159 -6.69 -1.11 7.63
CA ARG A 159 -8.12 -0.86 7.42
C ARG A 159 -8.90 -1.09 8.71
N GLU A 160 -9.87 -0.22 8.98
CA GLU A 160 -10.77 -0.34 10.14
C GLU A 160 -11.49 -1.71 10.23
N ASP A 161 -11.82 -2.31 9.08
CA ASP A 161 -12.59 -3.57 8.96
C ASP A 161 -11.71 -4.84 8.91
N GLN A 162 -10.41 -4.77 9.26
CA GLN A 162 -9.43 -5.86 9.08
C GLN A 162 -9.74 -7.19 9.81
N THR A 163 -10.67 -7.18 10.77
CA THR A 163 -11.04 -8.39 11.53
C THR A 163 -12.01 -9.31 10.78
N ARG A 164 -12.53 -8.88 9.63
CA ARG A 164 -13.44 -9.70 8.81
C ARG A 164 -12.65 -10.61 7.87
N GLY A 165 -12.93 -11.91 7.92
CA GLY A 165 -12.29 -12.89 7.05
C GLY A 165 -12.50 -12.58 5.55
N GLY A 166 -11.42 -12.66 4.77
CA GLY A 166 -11.44 -12.40 3.32
C GLY A 166 -11.37 -10.92 2.92
N VAL A 167 -11.21 -9.99 3.88
CA VAL A 167 -10.99 -8.57 3.60
C VAL A 167 -9.49 -8.27 3.66
N PRO A 168 -8.93 -7.51 2.71
CA PRO A 168 -7.54 -7.06 2.82
C PRO A 168 -7.32 -6.23 4.08
N HIS A 169 -6.11 -6.33 4.63
CA HIS A 169 -5.74 -5.75 5.91
C HIS A 169 -5.27 -4.30 5.77
N PHE A 170 -4.67 -3.98 4.63
CA PHE A 170 -4.01 -2.69 4.41
C PHE A 170 -4.58 -1.94 3.21
N VAL A 171 -4.38 -0.63 3.18
CA VAL A 171 -4.68 0.24 2.03
C VAL A 171 -3.66 1.38 1.99
N LEU A 172 -3.51 2.03 0.83
CA LEU A 172 -2.74 3.28 0.77
C LEU A 172 -3.43 4.35 1.64
N PRO A 173 -2.67 5.22 2.32
CA PRO A 173 -3.25 6.32 3.08
C PRO A 173 -4.14 7.18 2.17
N GLY A 174 -5.31 7.56 2.65
CA GLY A 174 -6.31 8.28 1.88
C GLY A 174 -7.71 7.67 1.95
N GLY A 175 -8.65 8.30 1.25
CA GLY A 175 -10.04 7.93 1.43
C GLY A 175 -11.00 8.54 0.41
N ARG A 176 -12.28 8.44 0.74
CA ARG A 176 -13.39 8.74 -0.18
C ARG A 176 -13.76 10.21 -0.08
N LEU A 177 -14.01 10.82 -1.24
CA LEU A 177 -14.59 12.16 -1.32
C LEU A 177 -15.95 12.18 -0.60
N ASN A 178 -16.11 13.12 0.32
CA ASN A 178 -17.37 13.35 1.00
C ASN A 178 -17.94 14.75 0.70
N ILE A 179 -19.13 15.04 1.24
CA ILE A 179 -19.80 16.32 0.98
C ILE A 179 -19.09 17.52 1.63
N HIS A 180 -18.34 17.31 2.73
CA HIS A 180 -17.59 18.36 3.39
C HIS A 180 -16.40 18.80 2.53
N ASP A 181 -15.69 17.85 1.93
CA ASP A 181 -14.59 18.11 1.00
C ASP A 181 -15.05 18.97 -0.19
N LEU A 182 -16.21 18.63 -0.76
CA LEU A 182 -16.84 19.42 -1.83
C LEU A 182 -17.19 20.84 -1.40
N ARG A 183 -17.74 21.01 -0.19
CA ARG A 183 -18.12 22.34 0.35
C ARG A 183 -16.92 23.25 0.58
N ILE A 184 -15.78 22.68 0.92
CA ILE A 184 -14.54 23.44 1.10
C ILE A 184 -14.01 23.92 -0.26
N ASN A 185 -14.08 23.08 -1.29
CA ASN A 185 -13.55 23.41 -2.61
C ASN A 185 -14.49 24.28 -3.46
N LEU A 186 -15.80 24.06 -3.34
CA LEU A 186 -16.84 24.70 -4.14
C LEU A 186 -17.66 25.61 -3.22
N GLU A 187 -17.29 26.89 -3.14
CA GLU A 187 -18.08 27.88 -2.41
C GLU A 187 -19.47 28.06 -3.07
N GLU A 188 -20.52 28.16 -2.25
CA GLU A 188 -21.90 28.54 -2.61
C GLU A 188 -22.70 27.61 -3.57
N SER A 189 -22.65 26.29 -3.39
CA SER A 189 -23.64 25.36 -3.99
C SER A 189 -24.73 24.89 -3.00
N ASP A 190 -25.94 24.66 -3.51
CA ASP A 190 -27.05 24.02 -2.77
C ASP A 190 -26.72 22.54 -2.46
N GLN A 191 -27.25 22.01 -1.35
CA GLN A 191 -26.99 20.63 -0.93
C GLN A 191 -27.34 19.59 -2.02
N SER A 192 -28.39 19.87 -2.81
CA SER A 192 -28.79 19.00 -3.92
C SER A 192 -27.75 18.95 -5.05
N GLU A 193 -26.96 20.00 -5.26
CA GLU A 193 -25.92 20.03 -6.28
C GLU A 193 -24.72 19.16 -5.87
N TYR A 194 -24.30 19.20 -4.61
CA TYR A 194 -23.22 18.32 -4.13
C TYR A 194 -23.59 16.84 -4.26
N LEU A 195 -24.84 16.47 -3.94
CA LEU A 195 -25.31 15.09 -4.11
C LEU A 195 -25.26 14.66 -5.59
N LYS A 196 -25.66 15.55 -6.52
CA LYS A 196 -25.54 15.28 -7.96
C LYS A 196 -24.09 15.09 -8.38
N ILE A 197 -23.18 15.91 -7.87
CA ILE A 197 -21.73 15.81 -8.15
C ILE A 197 -21.19 14.45 -7.67
N LEU A 198 -21.47 14.06 -6.42
CA LEU A 198 -21.01 12.79 -5.85
C LEU A 198 -21.58 11.56 -6.55
N GLN A 199 -22.81 11.64 -7.07
CA GLN A 199 -23.49 10.51 -7.70
C GLN A 199 -23.30 10.45 -9.22
N SER A 200 -22.81 11.54 -9.84
CA SER A 200 -22.52 11.57 -11.27
C SER A 200 -21.26 10.78 -11.59
N SER A 201 -21.21 10.18 -12.77
CA SER A 201 -20.01 9.53 -13.34
C SER A 201 -19.04 10.58 -13.88
N SER A 202 -17.74 10.42 -13.62
CA SER A 202 -16.64 11.22 -14.19
C SER A 202 -16.82 12.73 -14.01
N SER A 203 -17.27 13.11 -12.82
CA SER A 203 -17.49 14.48 -12.41
C SER A 203 -16.16 15.19 -12.22
N LYS A 204 -15.85 16.10 -13.14
CA LYS A 204 -14.67 16.95 -13.01
C LYS A 204 -14.64 17.73 -11.69
N LYS A 205 -15.79 18.24 -11.23
CA LYS A 205 -15.89 18.93 -9.93
C LYS A 205 -15.53 18.02 -8.74
N ALA A 206 -15.91 16.74 -8.80
CA ALA A 206 -15.55 15.77 -7.77
C ALA A 206 -14.05 15.48 -7.79
N ILE A 207 -13.49 15.20 -8.97
CA ILE A 207 -12.07 14.93 -9.15
C ILE A 207 -11.20 16.11 -8.72
N ASP A 208 -11.59 17.34 -9.11
CA ASP A 208 -10.88 18.57 -8.74
C ASP A 208 -10.94 18.86 -7.23
N SER A 209 -11.81 18.17 -6.47
CA SER A 209 -11.92 18.27 -5.01
C SER A 209 -11.12 17.20 -4.25
N LEU A 210 -10.58 16.19 -4.94
CA LEU A 210 -9.77 15.13 -4.33
C LEU A 210 -8.52 15.61 -3.57
N PRO A 211 -7.83 16.71 -3.95
CA PRO A 211 -6.75 17.25 -3.12
C PRO A 211 -7.20 17.66 -1.70
N ILE A 212 -8.45 18.12 -1.54
CA ILE A 212 -9.02 18.45 -0.23
C ILE A 212 -9.27 17.17 0.57
N THR A 213 -9.85 16.15 -0.08
CA THR A 213 -10.01 14.81 0.51
C THR A 213 -8.67 14.27 0.97
N LEU A 214 -7.66 14.28 0.11
CA LEU A 214 -6.31 13.81 0.44
C LEU A 214 -5.76 14.50 1.69
N LYS A 215 -5.88 15.83 1.78
CA LYS A 215 -5.40 16.58 2.94
C LYS A 215 -6.09 16.16 4.24
N ARG A 216 -7.41 16.02 4.22
CA ARG A 216 -8.18 15.57 5.38
C ARG A 216 -7.74 14.17 5.83
N GLU A 217 -7.63 13.24 4.88
CA GLU A 217 -7.27 11.85 5.18
C GLU A 217 -5.83 11.71 5.68
N LEU A 218 -4.88 12.48 5.12
CA LEU A 218 -3.49 12.50 5.62
C LEU A 218 -3.39 13.06 7.06
N GLU A 219 -4.22 14.04 7.42
CA GLU A 219 -4.32 14.56 8.78
C GLU A 219 -4.96 13.54 9.72
N GLU A 220 -6.05 12.88 9.30
CA GLU A 220 -6.80 11.90 10.09
C GLU A 220 -6.02 10.58 10.30
N GLU A 221 -5.37 10.04 9.26
CA GLU A 221 -4.72 8.73 9.30
C GLU A 221 -3.24 8.78 9.70
N LEU A 222 -2.52 9.87 9.35
CA LEU A 222 -1.08 9.98 9.54
C LEU A 222 -0.66 11.15 10.44
N GLU A 223 -1.60 11.97 10.93
CA GLU A 223 -1.33 13.19 11.69
C GLU A 223 -0.39 14.17 10.97
N LEU A 224 -0.36 14.13 9.63
CA LEU A 224 0.47 15.02 8.82
C LEU A 224 -0.24 16.35 8.61
N ASP A 225 0.40 17.45 9.02
CA ASP A 225 -0.11 18.78 8.72
C ASP A 225 0.24 19.19 7.28
N SER A 226 -0.62 20.00 6.67
CA SER A 226 -0.42 20.49 5.30
C SER A 226 0.84 21.35 5.08
N SER A 227 1.48 21.84 6.14
CA SER A 227 2.80 22.49 6.04
C SER A 227 3.98 21.51 6.04
N GLU A 228 3.73 20.22 6.29
CA GLU A 228 4.74 19.17 6.41
C GLU A 228 5.01 18.45 5.08
N TYR A 229 4.17 18.68 4.06
CA TYR A 229 4.27 18.06 2.76
C TYR A 229 3.77 18.95 1.62
N THR A 230 4.14 18.58 0.40
CA THR A 230 3.60 19.10 -0.85
C THR A 230 3.08 17.97 -1.71
N VAL A 231 2.00 18.24 -2.44
CA VAL A 231 1.40 17.28 -3.37
C VAL A 231 2.08 17.46 -4.74
N GLY A 232 2.70 16.39 -5.23
CA GLY A 232 3.39 16.34 -6.51
C GLY A 232 2.47 15.88 -7.64
N GLU A 233 3.02 15.07 -8.55
CA GLU A 233 2.31 14.56 -9.71
C GLU A 233 1.11 13.68 -9.31
N VAL A 234 0.00 13.87 -10.03
CA VAL A 234 -1.24 13.12 -9.86
C VAL A 234 -1.36 12.10 -10.98
N PHE A 235 -1.46 10.84 -10.60
CA PHE A 235 -1.71 9.73 -11.50
C PHE A 235 -3.14 9.23 -11.32
N ARG A 236 -3.91 9.13 -12.41
CA ARG A 236 -5.29 8.66 -12.35
C ARG A 236 -5.36 7.24 -12.87
N LEU A 237 -5.97 6.36 -12.08
CA LEU A 237 -6.25 5.00 -12.51
C LEU A 237 -7.43 4.99 -13.51
N ASP A 238 -7.51 3.92 -14.29
CA ASP A 238 -8.73 3.64 -15.05
C ASP A 238 -9.90 3.44 -14.07
N PRO A 239 -11.14 3.79 -14.48
CA PRO A 239 -12.32 3.52 -13.66
C PRO A 239 -12.39 2.04 -13.28
N TYR A 240 -12.49 1.78 -11.98
CA TYR A 240 -12.53 0.42 -11.44
C TYR A 240 -13.97 0.05 -11.06
N GLU A 241 -14.53 -0.97 -11.70
CA GLU A 241 -15.91 -1.38 -11.48
C GLU A 241 -16.00 -2.72 -10.77
N LYS A 242 -16.70 -2.76 -9.63
CA LYS A 242 -16.87 -4.00 -8.88
C LYS A 242 -18.14 -4.01 -8.06
N LEU A 243 -18.70 -5.21 -7.88
CA LEU A 243 -19.78 -5.44 -6.92
C LEU A 243 -19.17 -5.44 -5.52
N GLU A 244 -19.14 -4.26 -4.89
CA GLU A 244 -18.56 -4.07 -3.57
C GLU A 244 -19.12 -2.85 -2.83
N GLY A 245 -18.75 -2.72 -1.56
CA GLY A 245 -19.14 -1.60 -0.71
C GLY A 245 -18.89 -1.85 0.77
N ALA A 246 -18.71 -0.77 1.53
CA ALA A 246 -18.51 -0.84 2.98
C ALA A 246 -19.86 -0.88 3.72
N GLY A 247 -19.94 -1.66 4.81
CA GLY A 247 -21.16 -1.75 5.61
C GLY A 247 -22.35 -2.26 4.78
N ALA A 248 -23.48 -1.57 4.90
CA ALA A 248 -24.72 -1.85 4.16
C ALA A 248 -24.72 -1.31 2.70
N ASN A 249 -23.68 -0.60 2.27
CA ASN A 249 -23.69 0.17 1.01
C ASN A 249 -23.16 -0.63 -0.19
N HIS A 250 -23.64 -1.86 -0.37
CA HIS A 250 -23.11 -2.78 -1.39
C HIS A 250 -23.87 -2.66 -2.72
N ALA A 251 -23.17 -2.39 -3.81
CA ALA A 251 -23.77 -2.33 -5.15
C ALA A 251 -22.69 -2.49 -6.24
N TYR A 252 -23.08 -2.71 -7.50
CA TYR A 252 -22.14 -2.54 -8.60
C TYR A 252 -21.72 -1.07 -8.68
N THR A 253 -20.46 -0.83 -8.32
CA THR A 253 -19.90 0.47 -8.01
C THR A 253 -18.75 0.76 -8.95
N CYS A 254 -18.67 1.98 -9.46
CA CYS A 254 -17.49 2.51 -10.13
C CYS A 254 -16.69 3.40 -9.18
N TYR A 255 -15.39 3.15 -9.15
CA TYR A 255 -14.39 3.87 -8.39
C TYR A 255 -13.49 4.66 -9.34
N GLU A 256 -13.45 5.96 -9.14
CA GLU A 256 -12.48 6.85 -9.80
C GLU A 256 -11.40 7.23 -8.79
N ILE A 257 -10.21 6.67 -8.98
CA ILE A 257 -9.13 6.75 -8.01
C ILE A 257 -8.00 7.62 -8.57
N SER A 258 -7.60 8.63 -7.80
CA SER A 258 -6.40 9.44 -8.07
C SER A 258 -5.33 9.12 -7.03
N LEU A 259 -4.14 8.77 -7.51
CA LEU A 259 -2.91 8.62 -6.74
C LEU A 259 -2.16 9.95 -6.72
N PHE A 260 -1.71 10.37 -5.55
CA PHE A 260 -1.03 11.63 -5.33
C PHE A 260 0.37 11.38 -4.78
N SER A 261 1.40 11.74 -5.55
CA SER A 261 2.77 11.71 -5.05
C SER A 261 2.94 12.71 -3.92
N ILE A 262 3.49 12.28 -2.79
CA ILE A 262 3.73 13.16 -1.64
C ILE A 262 5.22 13.45 -1.52
N GLU A 263 5.57 14.72 -1.45
CA GLU A 263 6.91 15.19 -1.10
C GLU A 263 6.88 15.75 0.33
N LEU A 264 7.69 15.18 1.21
CA LEU A 264 7.81 15.53 2.63
C LEU A 264 8.96 16.50 2.83
N ASN A 265 8.74 17.52 3.66
CA ASN A 265 9.86 18.23 4.27
C ASN A 265 10.37 17.45 5.49
N PHE A 266 11.41 17.96 6.17
CA PHE A 266 12.00 17.27 7.32
C PHE A 266 10.99 17.00 8.45
N LYS A 267 10.05 17.92 8.70
CA LYS A 267 9.04 17.72 9.75
C LYS A 267 8.10 16.57 9.42
N GLY A 268 7.58 16.53 8.18
CA GLY A 268 6.74 15.42 7.71
C GLY A 268 7.50 14.10 7.68
N PHE A 269 8.74 14.10 7.18
CA PHE A 269 9.60 12.93 7.17
C PHE A 269 9.85 12.40 8.60
N SER A 270 10.32 13.25 9.52
CA SER A 270 10.66 12.83 10.89
C SER A 270 9.47 12.30 11.69
N ARG A 271 8.24 12.73 11.35
CA ARG A 271 7.00 12.16 11.91
C ARG A 271 6.82 10.69 11.53
N LEU A 272 7.01 10.36 10.25
CA LEU A 272 6.76 9.02 9.71
C LEU A 272 7.97 8.08 9.82
N ALA A 273 9.18 8.63 9.86
CA ALA A 273 10.43 7.88 9.66
C ALA A 273 10.96 7.21 10.93
N LEU A 274 10.32 7.36 12.08
CA LEU A 274 10.76 6.75 13.34
C LEU A 274 10.52 5.23 13.32
N LEU A 275 11.58 4.46 13.54
CA LEU A 275 11.56 2.99 13.55
C LEU A 275 11.00 2.41 14.86
N ASP A 276 11.14 3.15 15.96
CA ASP A 276 10.81 2.67 17.30
C ASP A 276 9.38 3.02 17.76
N LYS A 277 8.65 3.82 16.97
CA LYS A 277 7.26 4.18 17.30
C LYS A 277 6.29 3.30 16.49
N PRO A 278 5.39 2.57 17.16
CA PRO A 278 4.29 1.88 16.51
C PRO A 278 3.22 2.91 16.14
N ILE A 279 3.54 3.85 15.27
CA ILE A 279 2.49 4.43 14.44
C ILE A 279 2.22 3.33 13.42
N GLY A 280 0.95 2.97 13.16
CA GLY A 280 0.51 1.83 12.34
C GLY A 280 0.92 1.86 10.86
N HIS A 281 2.10 2.40 10.56
CA HIS A 281 2.78 2.43 9.28
C HIS A 281 3.26 1.04 8.91
N ASN A 282 2.64 0.50 7.87
CA ASN A 282 3.02 -0.77 7.29
C ASN A 282 3.82 -0.47 6.03
N TRP A 283 5.14 -0.41 6.18
CA TRP A 283 6.07 -0.22 5.07
C TRP A 283 6.18 -1.51 4.25
N PHE A 284 5.73 -1.48 3.00
CA PHE A 284 5.85 -2.60 2.06
C PHE A 284 7.08 -2.38 1.20
N THR A 285 7.90 -3.41 0.97
CA THR A 285 8.85 -3.38 -0.15
C THR A 285 8.09 -3.18 -1.47
N LEU A 286 8.76 -2.70 -2.52
CA LEU A 286 8.09 -2.50 -3.81
C LEU A 286 7.53 -3.81 -4.38
N GLU A 287 8.23 -4.93 -4.15
CA GLU A 287 7.80 -6.27 -4.55
C GLU A 287 6.60 -6.77 -3.74
N GLU A 288 6.53 -6.49 -2.43
CA GLU A 288 5.34 -6.78 -1.63
C GLU A 288 4.15 -5.92 -2.05
N ALA A 289 4.39 -4.63 -2.33
CA ALA A 289 3.35 -3.71 -2.80
C ALA A 289 2.80 -4.15 -4.16
N ALA A 290 3.65 -4.51 -5.13
CA ALA A 290 3.22 -5.00 -6.44
C ALA A 290 2.35 -6.27 -6.35
N ARG A 291 2.71 -7.17 -5.42
CA ARG A 291 1.94 -8.40 -5.11
C ARG A 291 0.69 -8.15 -4.27
N ALA A 292 0.50 -6.93 -3.76
CA ALA A 292 -0.52 -6.61 -2.77
C ALA A 292 -0.46 -7.51 -1.52
N GLN A 293 0.73 -7.98 -1.13
CA GLN A 293 0.88 -8.97 -0.06
C GLN A 293 2.16 -8.76 0.74
N LYS A 294 2.03 -8.74 2.07
CA LYS A 294 3.13 -8.71 3.04
C LYS A 294 2.95 -9.83 4.04
N GLY A 295 3.77 -10.88 3.92
CA GLY A 295 3.61 -12.12 4.67
C GLY A 295 2.27 -12.80 4.37
N ASP A 296 1.47 -13.02 5.40
CA ASP A 296 0.12 -13.59 5.32
C ASP A 296 -1.00 -12.53 5.16
N LYS A 297 -0.64 -11.24 5.21
CA LYS A 297 -1.59 -10.13 5.10
C LYS A 297 -1.63 -9.56 3.68
N GLN A 298 -2.80 -9.07 3.29
CA GLN A 298 -3.09 -8.52 1.96
C GLN A 298 -3.34 -7.00 2.01
N ALA A 299 -3.00 -6.30 0.93
CA ALA A 299 -3.30 -4.90 0.71
C ALA A 299 -4.42 -4.73 -0.33
N PHE A 300 -5.31 -3.76 -0.13
CA PHE A 300 -6.38 -3.44 -1.08
C PHE A 300 -5.88 -2.43 -2.11
N ILE A 301 -5.35 -2.96 -3.21
CA ILE A 301 -4.91 -2.16 -4.37
C ILE A 301 -5.39 -2.79 -5.70
N ASP A 302 -6.46 -3.60 -5.66
CA ASP A 302 -7.03 -4.30 -6.82
C ASP A 302 -7.24 -3.35 -8.01
N ALA A 303 -7.71 -2.14 -7.77
CA ALA A 303 -7.91 -1.12 -8.80
C ALA A 303 -6.61 -0.73 -9.51
N TRP A 304 -5.49 -0.67 -8.78
CA TRP A 304 -4.18 -0.37 -9.35
C TRP A 304 -3.59 -1.56 -10.09
N GLN A 305 -3.79 -2.78 -9.57
CA GLN A 305 -3.42 -4.00 -10.29
C GLN A 305 -4.23 -4.15 -11.57
N GLU A 306 -5.54 -3.88 -11.55
CA GLU A 306 -6.42 -3.97 -12.73
C GLU A 306 -6.06 -2.95 -13.80
N HIS A 307 -5.68 -1.72 -13.40
CA HIS A 307 -5.14 -0.72 -14.32
C HIS A 307 -3.93 -1.22 -15.14
N HIS A 308 -3.13 -2.11 -14.54
CA HIS A 308 -2.00 -2.79 -15.21
C HIS A 308 -2.37 -4.16 -15.80
N GLY A 309 -3.66 -4.48 -15.91
CA GLY A 309 -4.15 -5.76 -16.43
C GLY A 309 -3.80 -6.95 -15.53
N MET A 310 -3.71 -6.73 -14.21
CA MET A 310 -3.24 -7.70 -13.21
C MET A 310 -1.80 -8.18 -13.43
N ASN A 311 -0.98 -7.38 -14.13
CA ASN A 311 0.44 -7.67 -14.36
C ASN A 311 1.32 -7.06 -13.26
N GLU A 312 1.84 -7.92 -12.38
CA GLU A 312 2.73 -7.54 -11.28
C GLU A 312 4.01 -6.84 -11.74
N GLU A 313 4.62 -7.27 -12.86
CA GLU A 313 5.88 -6.71 -13.35
C GLU A 313 5.70 -5.26 -13.82
N ASN A 314 4.56 -4.97 -14.47
CA ASN A 314 4.22 -3.61 -14.90
C ASN A 314 4.04 -2.67 -13.70
N LEU A 315 3.29 -3.11 -12.69
CA LEU A 315 3.10 -2.34 -11.46
C LEU A 315 4.43 -2.14 -10.72
N LEU A 316 5.25 -3.19 -10.60
CA LEU A 316 6.58 -3.10 -10.00
C LEU A 316 7.50 -2.11 -10.74
N SER A 317 7.45 -2.08 -12.07
CA SER A 317 8.19 -1.10 -12.87
C SER A 317 7.75 0.32 -12.54
N GLN A 318 6.44 0.57 -12.48
CA GLN A 318 5.91 1.88 -12.11
C GLN A 318 6.33 2.29 -10.69
N LEU A 319 6.25 1.36 -9.72
CA LEU A 319 6.67 1.60 -8.32
C LEU A 319 8.17 1.94 -8.20
N LYS A 320 9.01 1.34 -9.05
CA LYS A 320 10.45 1.64 -9.12
C LYS A 320 10.71 3.05 -9.66
N GLU A 321 9.91 3.52 -10.60
CA GLU A 321 10.01 4.87 -11.18
C GLU A 321 9.52 5.99 -10.24
N LEU A 322 8.67 5.67 -9.26
CA LEU A 322 8.24 6.62 -8.23
C LEU A 322 9.45 7.23 -7.52
N GLN A 323 9.42 8.55 -7.38
CA GLN A 323 10.43 9.28 -6.61
C GLN A 323 10.27 9.02 -5.11
N GLU A 324 11.38 9.09 -4.38
CA GLU A 324 11.35 9.09 -2.92
C GLU A 324 10.62 10.33 -2.40
N SER A 325 9.72 10.13 -1.46
CA SER A 325 8.94 11.20 -0.83
C SER A 325 9.79 12.11 0.05
N TYR A 326 11.02 11.74 0.40
CA TYR A 326 11.95 12.61 1.10
C TYR A 326 13.29 12.62 0.39
N LYS A 327 13.81 13.83 0.13
CA LYS A 327 15.09 14.01 -0.55
C LYS A 327 16.26 13.74 0.40
N ASP A 328 16.90 12.59 0.23
CA ASP A 328 18.11 12.22 0.96
C ASP A 328 19.37 12.89 0.37
N SER A 329 19.65 14.14 0.74
CA SER A 329 20.84 14.90 0.31
C SER A 329 22.03 14.72 1.25
N TYR A 330 23.27 14.82 0.75
CA TYR A 330 24.49 14.62 1.54
C TYR A 330 25.42 15.84 1.47
N TYR A 331 26.13 16.12 2.57
CA TYR A 331 27.18 17.14 2.61
C TYR A 331 28.53 16.60 2.13
N PHE A 332 28.74 15.29 2.22
CA PHE A 332 29.97 14.64 1.81
C PHE A 332 29.72 13.54 0.76
N ASN A 333 30.40 13.65 -0.38
CA ASN A 333 30.12 12.84 -1.57
C ASN A 333 31.25 11.87 -1.95
N GLU A 334 32.43 11.95 -1.33
CA GLU A 334 33.51 11.00 -1.57
C GLU A 334 33.26 9.68 -0.83
N MET A 335 33.90 8.60 -1.28
CA MET A 335 34.01 7.39 -0.46
C MET A 335 34.80 7.70 0.81
N ILE A 336 34.39 7.18 1.95
CA ILE A 336 35.08 7.36 3.24
C ILE A 336 35.15 6.05 4.02
N ASP A 337 36.31 5.76 4.61
CA ASP A 337 36.49 4.68 5.59
C ASP A 337 36.51 5.29 6.98
N ILE A 338 35.61 4.84 7.83
CA ILE A 338 35.58 5.22 9.25
C ILE A 338 36.67 4.40 9.97
N PRO A 339 37.62 5.07 10.65
CA PRO A 339 38.68 4.37 11.41
C PRO A 339 38.09 3.62 12.60
N VAL A 340 38.83 2.61 13.07
CA VAL A 340 38.42 1.76 14.21
C VAL A 340 39.33 1.95 15.42
N GLN A 341 40.57 2.39 15.21
CA GLN A 341 41.50 2.71 16.29
C GLN A 341 41.75 4.22 16.37
N LEU A 342 42.15 4.69 17.55
CA LEU A 342 42.49 6.08 17.74
C LEU A 342 43.80 6.43 17.04
N GLY A 343 43.80 7.58 16.37
CA GLY A 343 44.96 8.08 15.63
C GLY A 343 45.02 7.58 14.18
N ASP A 344 44.23 6.56 13.82
CA ASP A 344 44.11 6.13 12.43
C ASP A 344 43.43 7.20 11.58
N PRO A 345 43.91 7.44 10.35
CA PRO A 345 43.28 8.39 9.44
C PRO A 345 41.98 7.85 8.85
N PHE A 346 41.07 8.76 8.53
CA PHE A 346 40.01 8.48 7.57
C PHE A 346 40.62 8.31 6.18
N GLN A 347 40.21 7.28 5.46
CA GLN A 347 40.59 7.09 4.06
C GLN A 347 39.49 7.64 3.17
N CYS A 348 39.75 8.73 2.45
CA CYS A 348 38.77 9.41 1.61
C CYS A 348 39.08 9.25 0.12
N GLY A 349 38.06 9.31 -0.73
CA GLY A 349 38.20 9.25 -2.18
C GLY A 349 38.25 7.82 -2.75
N PRO A 350 38.37 7.68 -4.08
CA PRO A 350 38.37 6.38 -4.74
C PRO A 350 39.57 5.52 -4.34
N THR A 351 39.36 4.22 -4.18
CA THR A 351 40.43 3.28 -3.81
C THR A 351 41.60 3.32 -4.79
N GLY A 352 42.84 3.38 -4.25
CA GLY A 352 44.07 3.40 -5.03
C GLY A 352 44.78 4.75 -4.94
N ASN A 353 45.39 5.22 -6.04
CA ASN A 353 46.27 6.40 -6.04
C ASN A 353 45.59 7.73 -5.67
N ASN A 354 44.25 7.78 -5.66
CA ASN A 354 43.47 8.97 -5.30
C ASN A 354 42.87 8.86 -3.89
N GLU A 355 43.21 7.79 -3.15
CA GLU A 355 42.81 7.63 -1.75
C GLU A 355 43.68 8.55 -0.90
N ARG A 356 43.05 9.40 -0.10
CA ARG A 356 43.71 10.42 0.72
C ARG A 356 43.46 10.16 2.20
N GLU A 357 44.49 10.34 3.00
CA GLU A 357 44.39 10.26 4.45
C GLU A 357 43.92 11.58 5.03
N CYS A 358 42.97 11.53 5.96
CA CYS A 358 42.53 12.68 6.73
C CYS A 358 42.57 12.35 8.22
N LEU A 359 43.45 13.03 8.96
CA LEU A 359 43.59 12.84 10.40
C LEU A 359 42.62 13.75 11.14
N VAL A 360 41.89 13.17 12.09
CA VAL A 360 41.02 13.90 13.02
C VAL A 360 41.34 13.43 14.44
N ASN A 361 41.56 14.38 15.34
CA ASN A 361 41.86 14.08 16.74
C ASN A 361 40.60 13.74 17.53
N LEU A 362 40.15 12.50 17.39
CA LEU A 362 38.99 11.95 18.11
C LEU A 362 39.40 11.41 19.48
N ASP A 363 38.48 11.48 20.44
CA ASP A 363 38.57 10.67 21.65
C ASP A 363 37.85 9.31 21.49
N HIS A 364 37.96 8.46 22.51
CA HIS A 364 37.39 7.11 22.48
C HIS A 364 35.87 7.10 22.32
N GLU A 365 35.15 8.02 22.97
CA GLU A 365 33.68 8.03 22.95
C GLU A 365 33.17 8.63 21.63
N GLU A 366 33.86 9.64 21.11
CA GLU A 366 33.64 10.20 19.78
C GLU A 366 33.84 9.17 18.67
N LEU A 367 34.90 8.35 18.72
CA LEU A 367 35.15 7.29 17.75
C LEU A 367 34.05 6.22 17.77
N LYS A 368 33.68 5.74 18.96
CA LYS A 368 32.58 4.76 19.12
C LYS A 368 31.24 5.32 18.64
N LEU A 369 30.96 6.59 18.94
CA LEU A 369 29.77 7.28 18.46
C LEU A 369 29.75 7.33 16.94
N LEU A 370 30.87 7.69 16.31
CA LEU A 370 30.98 7.75 14.86
C LEU A 370 30.78 6.38 14.20
N LEU A 371 31.36 5.31 14.77
CA LEU A 371 31.14 3.94 14.31
C LEU A 371 29.66 3.53 14.38
N ALA A 372 28.97 3.87 15.47
CA ALA A 372 27.53 3.62 15.59
C ALA A 372 26.70 4.45 14.60
N MET A 373 27.03 5.71 14.39
CA MET A 373 26.37 6.56 13.40
C MET A 373 26.58 6.02 11.98
N ALA A 374 27.78 5.55 11.67
CA ALA A 374 28.11 4.96 10.39
C ALA A 374 27.37 3.64 10.16
N TRP A 375 27.29 2.80 11.20
CA TRP A 375 26.50 1.57 11.18
C TRP A 375 25.03 1.86 10.95
N HIS A 376 24.45 2.77 11.73
CA HIS A 376 23.04 3.14 11.59
C HIS A 376 22.72 3.70 10.21
N ARG A 377 23.61 4.55 9.66
CA ARG A 377 23.45 5.07 8.30
C ARG A 377 23.50 3.99 7.23
N ARG A 378 24.42 3.02 7.35
CA ARG A 378 24.63 2.00 6.31
C ARG A 378 23.65 0.82 6.42
N HIS A 379 23.37 0.38 7.64
CA HIS A 379 22.74 -0.90 7.94
C HIS A 379 21.52 -0.77 8.86
N GLY A 380 21.18 0.43 9.35
CA GLY A 380 20.18 0.62 10.42
C GLY A 380 18.77 0.13 10.10
N THR A 381 18.40 0.00 8.81
CA THR A 381 17.11 -0.55 8.38
C THR A 381 17.05 -2.06 8.55
N ASP A 382 18.08 -2.78 8.09
CA ASP A 382 18.10 -4.25 8.08
C ASP A 382 18.67 -4.83 9.38
N PHE A 383 19.66 -4.14 9.96
CA PHE A 383 20.39 -4.53 11.16
C PHE A 383 20.45 -3.35 12.14
N PRO A 384 19.31 -2.96 12.73
CA PRO A 384 19.22 -1.81 13.63
C PRO A 384 20.11 -1.98 14.86
N LEU A 385 20.60 -0.84 15.37
CA LEU A 385 21.27 -0.77 16.66
C LEU A 385 20.30 -1.19 17.76
N LYS A 386 20.81 -1.84 18.82
CA LYS A 386 20.10 -1.89 20.09
C LYS A 386 20.28 -0.54 20.80
N VAL A 387 19.43 0.42 20.45
CA VAL A 387 19.53 1.80 20.93
C VAL A 387 19.24 1.95 22.41
N LYS A 388 19.81 2.98 23.03
CA LYS A 388 19.48 3.39 24.40
C LYS A 388 18.13 4.09 24.44
N ASN A 389 17.45 4.06 25.60
CA ASN A 389 16.12 4.67 25.78
C ASN A 389 16.04 6.18 25.47
N SER A 390 17.17 6.89 25.49
CA SER A 390 17.27 8.31 25.15
C SER A 390 17.33 8.59 23.64
N ILE A 391 17.35 7.54 22.80
CA ILE A 391 17.49 7.62 21.36
C ILE A 391 16.23 7.09 20.69
N SER A 392 15.79 7.76 19.63
CA SER A 392 14.78 7.25 18.72
C SER A 392 15.42 7.07 17.34
N SER A 393 15.51 5.84 16.83
CA SER A 393 16.04 5.56 15.50
C SER A 393 15.07 5.96 14.41
N GLY A 394 15.59 6.45 13.28
CA GLY A 394 14.81 6.73 12.09
C GLY A 394 15.47 6.28 10.78
N LEU A 395 14.72 6.35 9.68
CA LEU A 395 15.17 6.03 8.33
C LEU A 395 16.32 6.95 7.86
N TYR A 396 17.03 6.53 6.81
CA TYR A 396 18.14 7.28 6.22
C TYR A 396 19.24 7.68 7.22
N GLY A 397 19.46 6.86 8.26
CA GLY A 397 20.47 7.10 9.28
C GLY A 397 20.17 8.28 10.21
N TRP A 398 18.95 8.83 10.16
CA TRP A 398 18.50 9.84 11.12
C TRP A 398 18.22 9.19 12.48
N PHE A 399 18.49 9.94 13.54
CA PHE A 399 18.08 9.57 14.88
C PHE A 399 17.85 10.83 15.72
N GLU A 400 16.92 10.73 16.66
CA GLU A 400 16.60 11.76 17.63
C GLU A 400 17.31 11.47 18.96
N VAL A 401 17.95 12.48 19.55
CA VAL A 401 18.65 12.38 20.84
C VAL A 401 17.95 13.23 21.89
N LYS A 402 17.53 12.59 22.99
CA LYS A 402 16.89 13.26 24.15
C LYS A 402 17.87 13.56 25.28
N ASP A 403 19.04 12.94 25.26
CA ASP A 403 20.10 13.15 26.25
C ASP A 403 20.98 14.35 25.87
N GLN A 404 20.93 15.41 26.67
CA GLN A 404 21.69 16.63 26.43
C GLN A 404 23.20 16.41 26.46
N GLN A 405 23.71 15.47 27.27
CA GLN A 405 25.16 15.20 27.31
C GLN A 405 25.65 14.62 25.99
N LEU A 406 24.87 13.70 25.42
CA LEU A 406 25.15 13.12 24.13
C LEU A 406 24.98 14.13 22.98
N VAL A 407 24.00 15.04 23.07
CA VAL A 407 23.88 16.17 22.12
C VAL A 407 25.16 17.00 22.09
N GLU A 408 25.73 17.34 23.25
CA GLU A 408 26.99 18.10 23.31
C GLU A 408 28.19 17.29 22.80
N LEU A 409 28.23 15.97 23.05
CA LEU A 409 29.25 15.07 22.48
C LEU A 409 29.18 15.05 20.95
N ILE A 410 27.98 14.90 20.36
CA ILE A 410 27.78 14.90 18.90
C ILE A 410 28.20 16.24 18.30
N LYS A 411 27.87 17.37 18.95
CA LYS A 411 28.30 18.70 18.50
C LYS A 411 29.82 18.86 18.55
N SER A 412 30.50 18.38 19.60
CA SER A 412 31.96 18.38 19.68
C SER A 412 32.57 17.57 18.53
N LEU A 413 32.05 16.36 18.30
CA LEU A 413 32.47 15.51 17.20
C LEU A 413 32.28 16.21 15.84
N GLN A 414 31.11 16.80 15.60
CA GLN A 414 30.81 17.57 14.40
C GLN A 414 31.80 18.73 14.21
N GLN A 415 32.13 19.47 15.26
CA GLN A 415 33.12 20.56 15.19
C GLN A 415 34.51 20.07 14.79
N LYS A 416 34.97 18.95 15.37
CA LYS A 416 36.27 18.35 15.03
C LYS A 416 36.31 17.86 13.58
N LEU A 417 35.27 17.16 13.14
CA LEU A 417 35.16 16.67 11.77
C LEU A 417 35.12 17.82 10.75
N ASN A 418 34.31 18.85 11.01
CA ASN A 418 34.26 20.06 10.17
C ASN A 418 35.61 20.79 10.13
N GLY A 419 36.33 20.85 11.24
CA GLY A 419 37.67 21.44 11.34
C GLY A 419 38.73 20.73 10.49
N SER A 420 38.48 19.47 10.12
CA SER A 420 39.32 18.66 9.23
C SER A 420 38.74 18.50 7.83
N GLU A 421 37.81 19.36 7.41
CA GLU A 421 37.16 19.32 6.08
C GLU A 421 36.34 18.05 5.82
N LEU A 422 35.82 17.42 6.88
CA LEU A 422 34.94 16.27 6.82
C LEU A 422 33.54 16.65 7.38
N PRO A 423 32.66 17.30 6.59
CA PRO A 423 31.32 17.68 7.04
C PRO A 423 30.36 16.49 7.11
N LEU A 424 30.72 15.46 7.89
CA LEU A 424 30.02 14.17 7.91
C LEU A 424 28.79 14.19 8.79
N ILE A 425 28.67 15.10 9.76
CA ILE A 425 27.51 15.12 10.66
C ILE A 425 26.57 16.25 10.25
N GLU A 426 25.34 15.86 10.00
CA GLU A 426 24.22 16.78 9.77
C GLU A 426 23.33 16.81 11.00
N SER A 427 22.80 18.00 11.31
CA SER A 427 21.97 18.26 12.48
C SER A 427 20.73 19.07 12.11
N HIS A 428 19.57 18.69 12.63
CA HIS A 428 18.30 19.40 12.46
C HIS A 428 17.57 19.58 13.80
N ASP A 429 16.81 20.67 13.97
CA ASP A 429 16.00 20.97 15.17
C ASP A 429 16.72 20.73 16.51
N ARG A 430 18.03 20.95 16.55
CA ARG A 430 18.97 20.79 17.69
C ARG A 430 19.21 19.36 18.19
N ASN A 431 18.28 18.44 17.97
CA ASN A 431 18.29 17.11 18.58
C ASN A 431 18.27 15.96 17.56
N TRP A 432 18.10 16.26 16.27
CA TRP A 432 18.18 15.26 15.21
C TRP A 432 19.54 15.28 14.56
N PHE A 433 20.10 14.10 14.36
CA PHE A 433 21.43 13.95 13.77
C PHE A 433 21.46 12.78 12.79
N ARG A 434 22.39 12.84 11.84
CA ARG A 434 22.78 11.71 11.00
C ARG A 434 24.20 11.85 10.50
N LEU A 435 24.73 10.76 9.94
CA LEU A 435 25.90 10.83 9.07
C LEU A 435 25.47 11.20 7.64
N SER A 436 25.90 12.35 7.15
CA SER A 436 25.55 12.96 5.86
C SER A 436 26.45 12.46 4.73
N VAL A 437 26.42 11.14 4.52
CA VAL A 437 27.16 10.41 3.46
C VAL A 437 26.22 9.40 2.82
N SER A 438 26.32 9.20 1.50
CA SER A 438 25.62 8.10 0.83
C SER A 438 26.04 6.73 1.39
N MET A 439 25.10 5.81 1.56
CA MET A 439 25.38 4.45 2.06
C MET A 439 26.39 3.72 1.19
N GLU A 440 26.35 3.95 -0.12
CA GLU A 440 27.27 3.36 -1.11
C GLU A 440 28.73 3.83 -0.94
N ASN A 441 28.92 4.98 -0.30
CA ASN A 441 30.22 5.62 -0.11
C ASN A 441 30.76 5.50 1.32
N LEU A 442 30.02 4.90 2.26
CA LEU A 442 30.35 4.93 3.69
C LEU A 442 30.88 3.59 4.21
N PHE A 443 32.18 3.38 4.22
CA PHE A 443 32.79 2.10 4.59
C PHE A 443 33.45 2.15 5.98
N PHE A 444 33.86 0.99 6.47
CA PHE A 444 34.67 0.83 7.67
C PHE A 444 36.07 0.36 7.29
N SER A 445 37.06 0.68 8.10
CA SER A 445 38.42 0.14 7.92
C SER A 445 38.43 -1.39 8.06
N GLY A 446 39.43 -2.05 7.47
CA GLY A 446 39.49 -3.52 7.40
C GLY A 446 39.45 -4.20 8.76
N GLU A 447 40.04 -3.55 9.76
CA GLU A 447 40.11 -4.00 11.16
C GLU A 447 38.73 -4.05 11.82
N PHE A 448 37.72 -3.35 11.28
CA PHE A 448 36.34 -3.44 11.75
C PHE A 448 35.75 -4.82 11.54
N PHE A 449 36.31 -5.61 10.62
CA PHE A 449 35.82 -6.95 10.33
C PHE A 449 36.88 -8.00 10.68
N THR A 450 36.40 -9.13 11.18
CA THR A 450 37.13 -10.39 11.07
C THR A 450 36.48 -11.26 9.98
N TYR A 451 37.20 -12.22 9.44
CA TYR A 451 36.68 -13.04 8.34
C TYR A 451 36.93 -14.54 8.53
N VAL A 452 36.08 -15.34 7.87
CA VAL A 452 36.28 -16.79 7.72
C VAL A 452 35.94 -17.20 6.30
N LEU A 453 36.83 -17.97 5.68
CA LEU A 453 36.56 -18.69 4.44
C LEU A 453 36.06 -20.10 4.77
N ARG A 454 34.83 -20.43 4.40
CA ARG A 454 34.18 -21.72 4.68
C ARG A 454 33.88 -22.50 3.39
N LYS A 455 33.87 -23.82 3.53
CA LYS A 455 33.31 -24.77 2.55
C LYS A 455 32.11 -25.50 3.18
N PRO A 456 30.95 -24.83 3.34
CA PRO A 456 29.80 -25.38 4.07
C PRO A 456 29.19 -26.62 3.41
N ARG A 457 29.41 -26.81 2.10
CA ARG A 457 28.97 -27.98 1.31
C ARG A 457 30.06 -28.38 0.32
N PRO A 458 30.07 -29.62 -0.21
CA PRO A 458 31.10 -30.08 -1.15
C PRO A 458 31.31 -29.17 -2.37
N GLU A 459 30.26 -28.51 -2.84
CA GLU A 459 30.28 -27.61 -4.01
C GLU A 459 30.04 -26.12 -3.67
N GLY A 460 30.01 -25.76 -2.39
CA GLY A 460 29.73 -24.39 -1.96
C GLY A 460 30.92 -23.80 -1.21
N TRP A 461 31.36 -22.61 -1.63
CA TRP A 461 32.40 -21.84 -0.97
C TRP A 461 31.83 -20.50 -0.52
N GLU A 462 32.17 -20.06 0.68
CA GLU A 462 31.58 -18.90 1.31
C GLU A 462 32.63 -18.05 2.02
N LEU A 463 32.49 -16.74 1.91
CA LEU A 463 33.17 -15.76 2.75
C LEU A 463 32.19 -15.26 3.80
N GLN A 464 32.58 -15.36 5.07
CA GLN A 464 31.85 -14.77 6.18
C GLN A 464 32.65 -13.58 6.73
N LEU A 465 31.98 -12.44 6.92
CA LEU A 465 32.52 -11.25 7.59
C LEU A 465 31.78 -11.00 8.90
N PHE A 466 32.55 -10.76 9.95
CA PHE A 466 32.09 -10.56 11.31
C PHE A 466 32.48 -9.15 11.75
N PRO A 467 31.54 -8.19 11.80
CA PRO A 467 31.81 -6.85 12.27
C PRO A 467 32.17 -6.86 13.76
N GLN A 468 33.01 -5.93 14.18
CA GLN A 468 33.34 -5.74 15.59
C GLN A 468 32.08 -5.40 16.40
N ILE A 469 31.92 -6.05 17.54
CA ILE A 469 30.87 -5.74 18.50
C ILE A 469 31.42 -4.73 19.48
N CYS A 470 30.84 -3.54 19.53
CA CYS A 470 31.17 -2.54 20.54
C CYS A 470 29.92 -1.92 21.16
N ASP A 471 30.03 -1.58 22.44
CA ASP A 471 29.07 -0.72 23.12
C ASP A 471 29.43 0.74 22.83
N THR A 472 28.43 1.54 22.48
CA THR A 472 28.62 2.92 22.01
C THR A 472 27.69 3.88 22.74
N PRO A 473 27.94 5.20 22.64
CA PRO A 473 27.02 6.19 23.18
C PRO A 473 25.57 6.06 22.66
N LEU A 474 25.35 5.66 21.39
CA LEU A 474 24.01 5.49 20.81
C LEU A 474 23.34 4.16 21.19
N GLY A 475 24.13 3.11 21.42
CA GLY A 475 23.64 1.77 21.68
C GLY A 475 24.67 0.70 21.34
N GLN A 476 24.21 -0.54 21.28
CA GLN A 476 25.07 -1.68 20.96
C GLN A 476 24.94 -2.07 19.49
N LEU A 477 26.08 -2.27 18.83
CA LEU A 477 26.11 -2.88 17.49
C LEU A 477 25.53 -4.30 17.55
N PRO A 478 24.66 -4.68 16.59
CA PRO A 478 24.05 -6.00 16.59
C PRO A 478 25.09 -7.08 16.28
N LYS A 479 24.94 -8.25 16.90
CA LYS A 479 25.76 -9.42 16.56
C LYS A 479 25.23 -10.06 15.28
N ILE A 480 25.86 -9.75 14.15
CA ILE A 480 25.48 -10.28 12.83
C ILE A 480 26.66 -10.90 12.11
N VAL A 481 26.37 -11.66 11.05
CA VAL A 481 27.37 -12.26 10.17
C VAL A 481 26.93 -12.00 8.74
N PHE A 482 27.78 -11.34 7.95
CA PHE A 482 27.56 -11.23 6.52
C PHE A 482 28.12 -12.47 5.85
N SER A 483 27.28 -13.19 5.10
CA SER A 483 27.66 -14.46 4.47
C SER A 483 27.47 -14.35 2.96
N TYR A 484 28.57 -14.49 2.22
CA TYR A 484 28.60 -14.27 0.78
C TYR A 484 29.09 -15.52 0.04
N PRO A 485 28.30 -16.06 -0.90
CA PRO A 485 28.76 -17.15 -1.75
C PRO A 485 29.89 -16.66 -2.67
N LEU A 486 30.99 -17.40 -2.71
CA LEU A 486 32.09 -17.15 -3.64
C LEU A 486 31.76 -17.74 -5.01
N HIS A 487 32.24 -17.07 -6.06
CA HIS A 487 31.87 -17.41 -7.43
C HIS A 487 32.43 -18.78 -7.90
N SER A 488 33.55 -19.23 -7.34
CA SER A 488 34.21 -20.48 -7.76
C SER A 488 35.15 -21.06 -6.71
N GLU A 489 35.49 -22.35 -6.87
CA GLU A 489 36.53 -23.01 -6.07
C GLU A 489 37.89 -22.33 -6.20
N SER A 490 38.26 -21.94 -7.42
CA SER A 490 39.53 -21.25 -7.68
C SER A 490 39.63 -19.95 -6.89
N MET A 491 38.52 -19.20 -6.78
CA MET A 491 38.48 -17.97 -5.99
C MET A 491 38.72 -18.28 -4.50
N TYR A 492 38.06 -19.31 -3.96
CA TYR A 492 38.27 -19.74 -2.58
C TYR A 492 39.71 -20.19 -2.31
N ASN A 493 40.27 -21.04 -3.18
CA ASN A 493 41.63 -21.56 -3.03
C ASN A 493 42.68 -20.44 -3.14
N TYR A 494 42.44 -19.46 -4.02
CA TYR A 494 43.29 -18.29 -4.15
C TYR A 494 43.25 -17.41 -2.90
N LEU A 495 42.06 -17.12 -2.35
CA LEU A 495 41.98 -16.38 -1.08
C LEU A 495 42.65 -17.15 0.08
N LYS A 496 42.60 -18.49 0.07
CA LYS A 496 43.34 -19.33 1.02
C LYS A 496 44.85 -19.33 0.83
N SER A 497 45.36 -19.11 -0.38
CA SER A 497 46.81 -18.96 -0.59
C SER A 497 47.29 -17.59 -0.11
N VAL A 498 46.50 -16.54 -0.36
CA VAL A 498 46.74 -15.19 0.21
C VAL A 498 46.67 -15.20 1.74
N GLU A 499 45.70 -15.90 2.36
CA GLU A 499 45.59 -16.05 3.83
C GLU A 499 46.86 -16.67 4.47
N LYS A 500 47.63 -17.45 3.72
CA LYS A 500 48.85 -18.12 4.19
C LYS A 500 50.14 -17.36 3.87
N ASP A 501 50.05 -16.17 3.30
CA ASP A 501 51.18 -15.43 2.73
C ASP A 501 51.93 -16.24 1.64
N GLU A 502 51.24 -17.17 0.98
CA GLU A 502 51.74 -18.06 -0.08
C GLU A 502 51.01 -17.78 -1.39
N GLU A 503 50.89 -16.50 -1.79
CA GLU A 503 50.13 -16.10 -2.98
C GLU A 503 50.53 -16.95 -4.21
N ASP A 504 49.58 -17.77 -4.68
CA ASP A 504 49.75 -18.65 -5.82
C ASP A 504 48.94 -18.12 -7.01
N GLU A 505 49.66 -17.41 -7.89
CA GLU A 505 49.10 -16.80 -9.10
C GLU A 505 48.59 -17.83 -10.11
N GLU A 506 49.01 -19.11 -10.03
CA GLU A 506 48.58 -20.17 -10.96
C GLU A 506 47.15 -20.64 -10.69
N ILE A 507 46.62 -20.41 -9.48
CA ILE A 507 45.26 -20.82 -9.09
C ILE A 507 44.19 -20.07 -9.90
N TYR A 508 44.46 -18.82 -10.28
CA TYR A 508 43.48 -17.95 -10.93
C TYR A 508 44.15 -17.04 -11.96
N SER A 509 43.71 -17.12 -13.22
CA SER A 509 44.40 -16.50 -14.36
C SER A 509 44.38 -14.97 -14.43
N ASP A 510 43.39 -14.32 -13.82
CA ASP A 510 43.26 -12.86 -13.73
C ASP A 510 42.67 -12.47 -12.37
N GLN A 511 43.53 -12.33 -11.37
CA GLN A 511 43.11 -12.12 -9.98
C GLN A 511 42.57 -10.70 -9.78
N ASP A 512 43.08 -9.71 -10.51
CA ASP A 512 42.60 -8.32 -10.44
C ASP A 512 41.17 -8.19 -10.96
N ASN A 513 40.86 -8.82 -12.09
CA ASN A 513 39.50 -8.84 -12.62
C ASN A 513 38.57 -9.67 -11.72
N MET A 514 39.06 -10.77 -11.14
CA MET A 514 38.32 -11.55 -10.16
C MET A 514 37.93 -10.72 -8.94
N MET A 515 38.89 -10.01 -8.33
CA MET A 515 38.62 -9.16 -7.18
C MET A 515 37.61 -8.07 -7.53
N ARG A 516 37.83 -7.32 -8.63
CA ARG A 516 36.97 -6.19 -9.00
C ARG A 516 35.55 -6.57 -9.38
N LYS A 517 35.34 -7.70 -10.06
CA LYS A 517 34.02 -8.11 -10.58
C LYS A 517 33.26 -9.05 -9.66
N HIS A 518 33.96 -9.81 -8.83
CA HIS A 518 33.32 -10.86 -8.03
C HIS A 518 33.52 -10.65 -6.52
N LEU A 519 34.71 -10.29 -6.03
CA LEU A 519 34.94 -10.13 -4.58
C LEU A 519 34.49 -8.77 -4.03
N ASP A 520 34.99 -7.69 -4.62
CA ASP A 520 34.75 -6.32 -4.17
C ASP A 520 33.24 -6.00 -4.09
N PRO A 521 32.40 -6.37 -5.09
CA PRO A 521 30.95 -6.13 -4.98
C PRO A 521 30.27 -6.88 -3.82
N LEU A 522 30.80 -8.02 -3.38
CA LEU A 522 30.27 -8.77 -2.25
C LEU A 522 30.61 -8.07 -0.93
N VAL A 523 31.90 -7.80 -0.69
CA VAL A 523 32.34 -7.22 0.59
C VAL A 523 31.91 -5.76 0.76
N LYS A 524 31.71 -5.05 -0.36
CA LYS A 524 31.07 -3.73 -0.34
C LYS A 524 29.67 -3.78 0.24
N GLN A 525 28.90 -4.87 0.13
CA GLN A 525 27.59 -4.94 0.76
C GLN A 525 27.69 -4.85 2.30
N ALA A 526 28.74 -5.42 2.91
CA ALA A 526 28.99 -5.34 4.36
C ALA A 526 29.50 -3.97 4.83
N GLY A 527 29.99 -3.14 3.90
CA GLY A 527 30.69 -1.90 4.24
C GLY A 527 32.20 -2.00 4.32
N LEU A 528 32.78 -3.00 3.68
CA LEU A 528 34.22 -3.11 3.45
C LEU A 528 34.54 -2.77 1.99
N ARG A 529 35.46 -1.83 1.72
CA ARG A 529 35.79 -1.48 0.33
C ARG A 529 36.41 -2.63 -0.46
N LYS A 530 37.35 -3.33 0.18
CA LYS A 530 38.13 -4.43 -0.37
C LYS A 530 38.52 -5.37 0.76
N LEU A 531 38.49 -6.68 0.50
CA LEU A 531 39.05 -7.67 1.42
C LEU A 531 40.57 -7.78 1.26
N VAL A 532 41.04 -7.67 0.02
CA VAL A 532 42.46 -7.81 -0.33
C VAL A 532 42.99 -6.47 -0.84
N ARG A 533 44.11 -5.99 -0.27
CA ARG A 533 44.84 -4.81 -0.75
C ARG A 533 46.25 -5.21 -1.18
N THR A 534 46.85 -4.40 -2.04
CA THR A 534 48.26 -4.59 -2.46
C THR A 534 49.10 -3.59 -1.70
N SER A 535 50.01 -4.08 -0.86
CA SER A 535 50.94 -3.27 -0.07
C SER A 535 52.37 -3.74 -0.34
N GLY A 536 53.26 -2.83 -0.73
CA GLY A 536 54.64 -3.18 -1.05
C GLY A 536 54.83 -4.17 -2.23
N GLY A 537 53.81 -4.35 -3.08
CA GLY A 537 53.81 -5.31 -4.19
C GLY A 537 53.30 -6.70 -3.83
N LEU A 538 52.91 -6.94 -2.57
CA LEU A 538 52.28 -8.19 -2.11
C LEU A 538 50.79 -7.96 -1.86
N ARG A 539 49.97 -8.96 -2.13
CA ARG A 539 48.54 -8.93 -1.78
C ARG A 539 48.34 -9.46 -0.37
N GLU A 540 47.57 -8.74 0.44
CA GLU A 540 47.27 -9.08 1.82
C GLU A 540 45.76 -8.96 2.09
N ILE A 541 45.23 -9.85 2.93
CA ILE A 541 43.86 -9.72 3.44
C ILE A 541 43.89 -8.74 4.62
N ILE A 542 43.14 -7.64 4.49
CA ILE A 542 43.18 -6.53 5.48
C ILE A 542 42.34 -6.79 6.73
N CYS A 543 41.48 -7.80 6.70
CA CYS A 543 40.71 -8.25 7.84
C CYS A 543 41.49 -9.32 8.60
N LEU A 544 41.36 -9.37 9.92
CA LEU A 544 41.96 -10.47 10.70
C LEU A 544 41.13 -11.75 10.54
N PRO A 545 41.75 -12.94 10.50
CA PRO A 545 40.99 -14.19 10.54
C PRO A 545 40.23 -14.29 11.88
N GLU A 546 38.98 -14.73 11.84
CA GLU A 546 38.22 -14.98 13.06
C GLU A 546 38.85 -16.17 13.80
N ASN A 547 39.31 -15.94 15.03
CA ASN A 547 39.84 -17.03 15.87
C ASN A 547 38.67 -17.94 16.28
N PRO A 548 38.75 -19.27 16.02
CA PRO A 548 37.68 -20.21 16.35
C PRO A 548 37.43 -20.37 17.85
#